data_AF-A0A4D7H1E3-F1
#
_entry.id   AF-A0A4D7H1E3-F1
#
_cell.length_a   1.000
_cell.length_b   1.000
_cell.length_c   1.000
_cell.angle_alpha   90.00
_cell.angle_beta   90.00
_cell.angle_gamma   90.00
#
_symmetry.space_group_name_H-M   'P 1'
#
loop_
_entity.id
_entity.type
_entity.pdbx_description
1 polymer ?
#
loop_
_entity_poly.entity_id
_entity_poly.type
_entity_poly.pdbx_seq_one_letter_code
_entity_poly.pdbx_strand_id
1 'polypeptide(L)'
;MTKDDRYGAAGDTYGDVPANVENGAETSTPDGEPDAEAESAADRADASAGSDAVELPFIFARRTVKADRDALPVYVRPTTAERLDALERELADRFDGDDVMSLDVREAVVTAGLRNVGDVVDVMEEWGYGRR
;
A
#
# COMPACT_ATOMS: atom_id res chain seq x y z
N MET A 1 -1.34 -0.50 -36.10
CA MET A 1 -1.01 -0.63 -34.67
C MET A 1 -1.46 0.66 -34.01
N THR A 2 -2.65 0.60 -33.42
CA THR A 2 -3.32 1.77 -32.83
C THR A 2 -2.76 1.93 -31.41
N LYS A 3 -2.81 3.16 -30.88
CA LYS A 3 -2.14 3.55 -29.62
C LYS A 3 -2.68 2.82 -28.38
N ASP A 4 -3.78 2.08 -28.53
CA ASP A 4 -4.44 1.26 -27.51
C ASP A 4 -3.81 -0.12 -27.26
N ASP A 5 -2.89 -0.60 -28.10
CA ASP A 5 -2.32 -1.94 -27.95
C ASP A 5 -1.05 -2.00 -27.05
N ARG A 6 -0.62 -0.86 -26.48
CA ARG A 6 0.66 -0.78 -25.72
C ARG A 6 0.51 -0.94 -24.20
N TYR A 7 -0.73 -0.99 -23.70
CA TYR A 7 -1.01 -1.42 -22.34
C TYR A 7 -1.70 -2.78 -22.43
N GLY A 8 -0.88 -3.84 -22.47
CA GLY A 8 -1.37 -5.19 -22.27
C GLY A 8 -2.22 -5.25 -21.01
N ALA A 9 -3.32 -5.99 -21.08
CA ALA A 9 -4.35 -6.12 -20.05
C ALA A 9 -3.72 -6.19 -18.65
N ALA A 10 -3.78 -5.07 -17.92
CA ALA A 10 -3.71 -5.09 -16.48
C ALA A 10 -4.98 -5.80 -16.02
N GLY A 11 -4.91 -7.13 -15.96
CA GLY A 11 -5.87 -7.96 -15.25
C GLY A 11 -5.69 -7.73 -13.75
N ASP A 12 -5.94 -6.49 -13.32
CA ASP A 12 -6.01 -6.11 -11.93
C ASP A 12 -7.50 -6.17 -11.56
N THR A 13 -7.91 -7.36 -11.11
CA THR A 13 -9.19 -7.54 -10.40
C THR A 13 -9.04 -6.95 -9.01
N TYR A 14 -9.05 -5.63 -8.95
CA TYR A 14 -9.23 -4.90 -7.70
C TYR A 14 -10.73 -4.72 -7.45
N GLY A 15 -11.35 -5.75 -6.86
CA GLY A 15 -12.64 -5.61 -6.17
C GLY A 15 -13.92 -5.79 -6.99
N ASP A 16 -14.03 -6.86 -7.80
CA ASP A 16 -15.35 -7.30 -8.28
C ASP A 16 -15.83 -8.51 -7.47
N VAL A 17 -16.66 -8.22 -6.47
CA VAL A 17 -17.50 -9.19 -5.77
C VAL A 17 -18.65 -9.52 -6.74
N PRO A 18 -18.97 -10.79 -7.06
CA PRO A 18 -20.02 -11.05 -8.03
C PRO A 18 -21.40 -10.71 -7.43
N ALA A 19 -21.86 -9.49 -7.70
CA ALA A 19 -23.25 -9.10 -7.55
C ALA A 19 -24.03 -9.60 -8.76
N ASN A 20 -24.63 -10.78 -8.61
CA ASN A 20 -25.63 -11.30 -9.53
C ASN A 20 -26.88 -10.39 -9.52
N VAL A 21 -27.27 -9.83 -10.67
CA VAL A 21 -28.66 -9.40 -10.92
C VAL A 21 -29.08 -9.70 -12.38
N GLU A 22 -29.73 -10.86 -12.51
CA GLU A 22 -30.92 -11.22 -13.28
C GLU A 22 -31.09 -10.85 -14.78
N ASN A 23 -31.24 -11.90 -15.62
CA ASN A 23 -32.48 -12.10 -16.38
C ASN A 23 -32.72 -13.58 -16.77
N GLY A 24 -33.74 -14.21 -16.16
CA GLY A 24 -34.66 -15.15 -16.83
C GLY A 24 -34.32 -16.65 -16.86
N ALA A 25 -34.85 -17.42 -15.88
CA ALA A 25 -35.75 -18.57 -16.09
C ALA A 25 -35.81 -19.53 -14.86
N GLU A 26 -36.91 -19.42 -14.11
CA GLU A 26 -37.70 -20.45 -13.40
C GLU A 26 -37.01 -21.69 -12.78
N THR A 27 -37.06 -21.82 -11.43
CA THR A 27 -37.65 -22.98 -10.69
C THR A 27 -37.62 -22.78 -9.15
N SER A 28 -38.82 -22.59 -8.59
CA SER A 28 -39.41 -22.87 -7.26
C SER A 28 -38.63 -23.13 -5.94
N THR A 29 -38.84 -22.20 -4.98
CA THR A 29 -39.33 -22.34 -3.55
C THR A 29 -38.40 -22.88 -2.41
N PRO A 30 -38.68 -22.61 -1.10
CA PRO A 30 -38.09 -21.53 -0.28
C PRO A 30 -37.47 -22.07 1.05
N ASP A 31 -37.16 -21.16 1.99
CA ASP A 31 -37.11 -21.32 3.47
C ASP A 31 -35.72 -21.16 4.15
N GLY A 32 -35.61 -20.17 5.05
CA GLY A 32 -34.58 -20.12 6.11
C GLY A 32 -33.74 -18.84 6.26
N GLU A 33 -34.30 -17.77 6.83
CA GLU A 33 -33.56 -16.76 7.61
C GLU A 33 -33.22 -17.35 9.01
N PRO A 34 -32.08 -16.97 9.65
CA PRO A 34 -32.15 -15.82 10.57
C PRO A 34 -30.90 -14.91 10.58
N ASP A 35 -31.18 -13.61 10.63
CA ASP A 35 -30.77 -12.65 11.66
C ASP A 35 -29.45 -12.86 12.42
N ALA A 36 -28.52 -11.90 12.28
CA ALA A 36 -27.57 -11.50 13.32
C ALA A 36 -27.04 -10.09 13.04
N GLU A 37 -27.84 -9.08 13.39
CA GLU A 37 -27.30 -7.78 13.78
C GLU A 37 -26.45 -7.94 15.04
N ALA A 38 -25.21 -7.43 15.01
CA ALA A 38 -24.47 -7.09 16.22
C ALA A 38 -23.58 -5.88 15.94
N GLU A 39 -24.18 -4.70 16.11
CA GLU A 39 -23.45 -3.48 16.42
C GLU A 39 -22.66 -3.67 17.73
N SER A 40 -21.39 -3.25 17.75
CA SER A 40 -20.77 -2.74 18.97
C SER A 40 -19.64 -1.77 18.63
N ALA A 41 -20.02 -0.51 18.57
CA ALA A 41 -19.14 0.62 18.78
C ALA A 41 -18.74 0.69 20.26
N ALA A 42 -17.53 0.25 20.57
CA ALA A 42 -16.72 0.62 21.73
C ALA A 42 -15.34 0.02 21.46
N ASP A 43 -14.27 0.78 21.30
CA ASP A 43 -13.56 1.32 22.45
C ASP A 43 -12.65 2.49 22.01
N ARG A 44 -13.03 3.72 22.37
CA ARG A 44 -12.08 4.83 22.47
C ARG A 44 -11.56 4.84 23.90
N ALA A 45 -10.54 4.04 24.17
CA ALA A 45 -9.74 4.18 25.38
C ALA A 45 -8.64 5.22 25.13
N ASP A 46 -8.94 6.45 25.55
CA ASP A 46 -7.94 7.41 25.98
C ASP A 46 -7.16 6.80 27.16
N ALA A 47 -5.86 6.60 26.98
CA ALA A 47 -4.95 6.22 28.05
C ALA A 47 -3.66 7.02 27.91
N SER A 48 -3.73 8.32 28.24
CA SER A 48 -2.55 9.09 28.56
C SER A 48 -2.15 8.80 30.02
N ALA A 49 -1.19 7.89 30.23
CA ALA A 49 -0.53 7.69 31.51
C ALA A 49 0.93 7.25 31.26
N GLY A 50 1.86 8.09 31.70
CA GLY A 50 3.29 7.93 31.48
C GLY A 50 3.85 6.63 32.06
N SER A 51 4.28 5.77 31.16
CA SER A 51 5.44 4.91 31.33
C SER A 51 6.46 5.38 30.29
N ASP A 52 7.76 5.21 30.55
CA ASP A 52 8.74 5.18 29.45
C ASP A 52 8.35 3.98 28.57
N ALA A 53 7.35 4.19 27.72
CA ALA A 53 6.83 3.21 26.82
C ALA A 53 7.98 2.93 25.86
N VAL A 54 8.59 1.76 26.01
CA VAL A 54 9.56 1.26 25.03
C VAL A 54 8.83 1.29 23.69
N GLU A 55 9.16 2.28 22.87
CA GLU A 55 8.55 2.45 21.57
C GLU A 55 8.97 1.24 20.74
N LEU A 56 8.03 0.33 20.54
CA LEU A 56 8.30 -0.86 19.75
C LEU A 56 8.69 -0.42 18.33
N PRO A 57 9.74 -1.02 17.74
CA PRO A 57 10.07 -0.75 16.36
C PRO A 57 8.83 -0.90 15.47
N PHE A 58 8.71 -0.02 14.48
CA PHE A 58 7.51 0.17 13.67
C PHE A 58 6.87 -1.13 13.15
N ILE A 59 7.68 -2.09 12.69
CA ILE A 59 7.19 -3.38 12.17
C ILE A 59 6.45 -4.23 13.21
N PHE A 60 6.79 -4.10 14.50
CA PHE A 60 6.16 -4.83 15.61
C PHE A 60 4.97 -4.10 16.22
N ALA A 61 4.87 -2.78 16.01
CA ALA A 61 3.78 -1.96 16.53
C ALA A 61 2.54 -1.94 15.60
N ARG A 62 2.73 -2.16 14.29
CA ARG A 62 1.66 -2.02 13.29
C ARG A 62 0.69 -3.21 13.27
N ARG A 63 -0.58 -2.92 12.98
CA ARG A 63 -1.63 -3.96 12.78
C ARG A 63 -1.65 -4.53 11.37
N THR A 64 -1.42 -3.70 10.36
CA THR A 64 -1.33 -4.09 8.95
C THR A 64 -0.27 -3.24 8.26
N VAL A 65 0.15 -3.64 7.05
CA VAL A 65 1.08 -2.82 6.26
C VAL A 65 0.54 -1.43 5.95
N LYS A 66 -0.80 -1.24 5.88
CA LYS A 66 -1.42 0.07 5.58
C LYS A 66 -1.84 0.83 6.83
N ALA A 67 -1.80 0.20 8.00
CA ALA A 67 -2.25 0.83 9.24
C ALA A 67 -1.41 2.07 9.52
N ASP A 68 -2.07 3.12 9.99
CA ASP A 68 -1.44 4.36 10.46
C ASP A 68 -0.63 5.09 9.36
N ARG A 69 -1.02 4.93 8.08
CA ARG A 69 -0.42 5.62 6.93
C ARG A 69 -1.45 6.41 6.12
N ASP A 70 -1.04 7.58 5.67
CA ASP A 70 -1.73 8.32 4.63
C ASP A 70 -1.34 7.81 3.24
N ALA A 71 -2.31 7.77 2.31
CA ALA A 71 -2.06 7.35 0.94
C ALA A 71 -1.32 8.45 0.15
N LEU A 72 -0.12 8.15 -0.35
CA LEU A 72 0.67 9.03 -1.20
C LEU A 72 0.81 8.44 -2.62
N PRO A 73 -0.01 8.87 -3.59
CA PRO A 73 0.14 8.43 -4.97
C PRO A 73 1.38 9.09 -5.61
N VAL A 74 2.32 8.26 -6.10
CA VAL A 74 3.54 8.72 -6.78
C VAL A 74 3.67 8.01 -8.12
N TYR A 75 3.86 8.79 -9.18
CA TYR A 75 4.24 8.29 -10.50
C TYR A 75 5.74 8.48 -10.69
N VAL A 76 6.44 7.44 -11.12
CA VAL A 76 7.89 7.45 -11.35
C VAL A 76 8.23 7.07 -12.79
N ARG A 77 9.42 7.46 -13.25
CA ARG A 77 9.94 7.03 -14.57
C ARG A 77 10.26 5.52 -14.57
N PRO A 78 10.25 4.83 -15.73
CA PRO A 78 10.52 3.40 -15.80
C PRO A 78 11.84 2.98 -15.13
N THR A 79 12.91 3.75 -15.34
CA THR A 79 14.22 3.48 -14.73
C THR A 79 14.20 3.59 -13.20
N THR A 80 13.36 4.46 -12.64
CA THR A 80 13.17 4.56 -11.19
C THR A 80 12.35 3.39 -10.66
N ALA A 81 11.31 2.96 -11.38
CA ALA A 81 10.51 1.79 -11.01
C ALA A 81 11.36 0.51 -10.98
N GLU A 82 12.15 0.26 -12.02
CA GLU A 82 13.05 -0.91 -12.11
C GLU A 82 14.07 -0.93 -10.97
N ARG A 83 14.64 0.23 -10.61
CA ARG A 83 15.57 0.34 -9.48
C ARG A 83 14.90 0.07 -8.14
N LEU A 84 13.63 0.45 -7.99
CA LEU A 84 12.85 0.19 -6.78
C LEU A 84 12.54 -1.30 -6.64
N ASP A 85 12.11 -1.96 -7.72
CA ASP A 85 11.86 -3.41 -7.74
C ASP A 85 13.13 -4.20 -7.44
N ALA A 86 14.29 -3.76 -7.96
CA ALA A 86 15.57 -4.38 -7.65
C ALA A 86 15.95 -4.20 -6.18
N LEU A 87 15.72 -3.01 -5.61
CA LEU A 87 15.95 -2.74 -4.19
C LEU A 87 15.03 -3.58 -3.30
N GLU A 88 13.75 -3.73 -3.65
CA GLU A 88 12.80 -4.56 -2.89
C GLU A 88 13.32 -6.01 -2.78
N ARG A 89 13.84 -6.58 -3.88
CA ARG A 89 14.45 -7.92 -3.87
C ARG A 89 15.73 -7.98 -3.05
N GLU A 90 16.63 -7.01 -3.23
CA GLU A 90 17.87 -6.94 -2.46
C GLU A 90 17.62 -6.89 -0.94
N LEU A 91 16.63 -6.10 -0.52
CA LEU A 91 16.28 -5.99 0.90
C LEU A 91 15.60 -7.25 1.43
N ALA A 92 14.74 -7.89 0.64
CA ALA A 92 14.15 -9.17 1.00
C ALA A 92 15.22 -10.25 1.23
N ASP A 93 16.20 -10.35 0.33
CA ASP A 93 17.33 -11.28 0.47
C ASP A 93 18.22 -10.91 1.67
N ARG A 94 18.41 -9.61 1.95
CA ARG A 94 19.30 -9.15 3.03
C ARG A 94 18.71 -9.35 4.43
N PHE A 95 17.41 -9.21 4.59
CA PHE A 95 16.73 -9.32 5.88
C PHE A 95 16.18 -10.72 6.16
N ASP A 96 16.60 -11.74 5.38
CA ASP A 96 16.47 -13.20 5.61
C ASP A 96 15.51 -13.58 6.77
N GLY A 97 14.20 -13.51 6.54
CA GLY A 97 13.17 -13.93 7.49
C GLY A 97 12.12 -12.89 7.88
N ASP A 98 12.35 -11.60 7.61
CA ASP A 98 11.32 -10.58 7.77
C ASP A 98 10.47 -10.47 6.49
N ASP A 99 9.13 -10.40 6.65
CA ASP A 99 8.22 -10.08 5.53
C ASP A 99 8.39 -8.61 5.12
N VAL A 100 9.42 -8.35 4.29
CA VAL A 100 9.72 -7.04 3.72
C VAL A 100 8.63 -6.68 2.71
N MET A 101 7.69 -5.83 3.12
CA MET A 101 6.60 -5.39 2.25
C MET A 101 7.06 -4.26 1.33
N SER A 102 6.66 -4.29 0.06
CA SER A 102 6.96 -3.22 -0.91
C SER A 102 6.58 -1.83 -0.40
N LEU A 103 5.49 -1.71 0.36
CA LEU A 103 5.07 -0.44 0.95
C LEU A 103 6.08 0.08 2.00
N ASP A 104 6.72 -0.80 2.77
CA ASP A 104 7.78 -0.44 3.71
C ASP A 104 9.04 0.03 3.02
N VAL A 105 9.44 -0.66 1.95
CA VAL A 105 10.61 -0.25 1.15
C VAL A 105 10.38 1.13 0.54
N ARG A 106 9.19 1.37 -0.02
CA ARG A 106 8.82 2.67 -0.60
C ARG A 106 8.85 3.79 0.43
N GLU A 107 8.25 3.56 1.59
CA GLU A 107 8.27 4.52 2.69
C GLU A 107 9.69 4.75 3.21
N ALA A 108 10.52 3.72 3.31
CA ALA A 108 11.91 3.82 3.71
C ALA A 108 12.72 4.66 2.70
N VAL A 109 12.52 4.49 1.40
CA VAL A 109 13.17 5.30 0.35
C VAL A 109 12.74 6.77 0.47
N VAL A 110 11.45 7.05 0.62
CA VAL A 110 10.95 8.42 0.79
C VAL A 110 11.53 9.03 2.07
N THR A 111 11.49 8.30 3.17
CA THR A 111 12.03 8.75 4.46
C THR A 111 13.54 9.00 4.39
N ALA A 112 14.30 8.13 3.71
CA ALA A 112 15.72 8.31 3.50
C ALA A 112 16.02 9.56 2.67
N GLY A 113 15.25 9.83 1.61
CA GLY A 113 15.35 11.07 0.83
C GLY A 113 15.04 12.32 1.66
N LEU A 114 14.00 12.27 2.51
CA LEU A 114 13.65 13.36 3.43
C LEU A 114 14.74 13.61 4.50
N ARG A 115 15.46 12.56 4.90
CA ARG A 115 16.63 12.68 5.80
C ARG A 115 17.88 13.22 5.09
N ASN A 116 17.97 13.05 3.77
CA ASN A 116 19.11 13.43 2.94
C ASN A 116 18.67 14.37 1.81
N VAL A 117 18.12 15.54 2.18
CA VAL A 117 17.54 16.50 1.22
C VAL A 117 18.56 16.99 0.18
N GLY A 118 19.87 16.97 0.51
CA GLY A 118 20.93 17.28 -0.46
C GLY A 118 20.90 16.38 -1.69
N ASP A 119 20.83 15.07 -1.49
CA ASP A 119 20.75 14.10 -2.59
C ASP A 119 19.48 14.30 -3.44
N VAL A 120 18.38 14.71 -2.79
CA VAL A 120 17.13 15.05 -3.49
C VAL A 120 17.34 16.29 -4.38
N VAL A 121 18.01 17.33 -3.87
CA VAL A 121 18.34 18.53 -4.64
C VAL A 121 19.23 18.16 -5.83
N ASP A 122 20.29 17.36 -5.63
CA ASP A 122 21.20 16.95 -6.69
C ASP A 122 20.47 16.20 -7.82
N VAL A 123 19.56 15.28 -7.46
CA VAL A 123 18.72 14.57 -8.43
C VAL A 123 17.81 15.54 -9.19
N MET A 124 17.24 16.54 -8.52
CA MET A 124 16.41 17.56 -9.17
C MET A 124 17.25 18.45 -10.11
N GLU A 125 18.45 18.85 -9.71
CA GLU A 125 19.36 19.62 -10.56
C GLU A 125 19.81 18.80 -11.78
N GLU A 126 20.06 17.50 -11.63
CA GLU A 126 20.32 16.58 -12.74
C GLU A 126 19.15 16.58 -13.73
N TRP A 127 17.91 16.62 -13.25
CA TRP A 127 16.71 16.72 -14.10
C TRP A 127 16.55 18.09 -14.77
N GLY A 128 17.36 19.07 -14.40
CA GLY A 128 17.38 20.39 -15.00
C GLY A 128 16.72 21.49 -14.17
N TYR A 129 16.24 21.19 -12.96
CA TYR A 129 15.76 22.23 -12.06
C TYR A 129 16.90 23.20 -11.71
N GLY A 130 16.57 24.48 -11.49
CA GLY A 130 17.56 25.50 -11.11
C GLY A 130 18.42 26.05 -12.26
N ARG A 131 18.46 25.40 -13.42
CA ARG A 131 19.13 25.92 -14.61
C ARG A 131 18.24 26.98 -15.27
N ARG A 132 18.64 28.25 -15.16
CA ARG A 132 18.04 29.39 -15.88
C ARG A 132 19.06 30.00 -16.83
#